data_AF-A0A6G3TYV5-F1
#
_entry.id   AF-A0A6G3TYV5-F1
#
_cell.length_a   1.000
_cell.length_b   1.000
_cell.length_c   1.000
_cell.angle_alpha   90.00
_cell.angle_beta   90.00
_cell.angle_gamma   90.00
#
_symmetry.space_group_name_H-M   'P 1'
#
loop_
_entity.id
_entity.type
_entity.pdbx_description
1 polymer ?
#
loop_
_entity_poly.entity_id
_entity_poly.type
_entity_poly.pdbx_seq_one_letter_code
_entity_poly.pdbx_strand_id
1 'polypeptide(L)'
;MTDYDVLRVFCGPRGGYGNELGVVRDGSVLPEDGERQALAAKLGFGATVFVDDPERGAIDIRTPARHPAFAGHPCVGAAWLLDVPELTTDAGVMGARQDGEFCWIEARADWVPRHTLQQYASAAEVDGLAVPSMREGEPPRYAWAW
;
A
#
# COMPACT_ATOMS: atom_id res chain seq x y z
N MET A 1 4.44 -13.15 20.12
CA MET A 1 4.44 -12.87 18.67
C MET A 1 3.24 -11.98 18.45
N THR A 2 3.39 -10.82 17.82
CA THR A 2 2.25 -9.92 17.59
C THR A 2 1.28 -10.58 16.61
N ASP A 3 0.01 -10.63 16.97
CA ASP A 3 -1.03 -11.18 16.12
C ASP A 3 -1.31 -10.23 14.94
N TYR A 4 -1.58 -10.82 13.78
CA TYR A 4 -1.91 -10.08 12.56
C TYR A 4 -2.90 -10.87 11.72
N ASP A 5 -3.73 -10.14 10.98
CA ASP A 5 -4.59 -10.69 9.93
C ASP A 5 -3.90 -10.58 8.57
N VAL A 6 -4.32 -11.42 7.63
CA VAL A 6 -3.95 -11.28 6.22
C VAL A 6 -5.18 -10.86 5.45
N LEU A 7 -5.12 -9.68 4.82
CA LEU A 7 -6.12 -9.24 3.87
C LEU A 7 -5.60 -9.39 2.45
N ARG A 8 -6.52 -9.59 1.52
CA ARG A 8 -6.22 -9.67 0.09
C ARG A 8 -7.12 -8.70 -0.67
N VAL A 9 -6.50 -7.69 -1.28
CA VAL A 9 -7.19 -6.63 -2.03
C VAL A 9 -7.06 -6.84 -3.53
N PHE A 10 -8.04 -6.33 -4.29
CA PHE A 10 -8.13 -6.51 -5.74
C PHE A 10 -8.12 -7.98 -6.18
N CYS A 11 -8.73 -8.85 -5.37
CA CYS A 11 -8.87 -10.27 -5.68
C CYS A 11 -10.08 -10.52 -6.60
N GLY A 12 -10.02 -11.64 -7.32
CA GLY A 12 -11.14 -12.11 -8.12
C GLY A 12 -12.26 -12.69 -7.26
N PRO A 13 -13.42 -13.02 -7.87
CA PRO A 13 -14.64 -13.41 -7.15
C PRO A 13 -14.54 -14.71 -6.33
N ARG A 14 -13.45 -15.48 -6.49
CA ARG A 14 -13.17 -16.69 -5.71
C ARG A 14 -11.95 -16.52 -4.80
N GLY A 15 -11.53 -15.29 -4.51
CA GLY A 15 -10.38 -14.96 -3.66
C GLY A 15 -9.01 -15.19 -4.30
N GLY A 16 -8.94 -15.55 -5.59
CA GLY A 16 -7.68 -15.69 -6.33
C GLY A 16 -7.09 -14.35 -6.76
N TYR A 17 -5.79 -14.32 -7.04
CA TYR A 17 -5.04 -13.11 -7.48
C TYR A 17 -5.10 -11.96 -6.45
N GLY A 18 -4.72 -10.74 -6.85
CA GLY A 18 -4.68 -9.58 -5.97
C GLY A 18 -3.42 -9.51 -5.10
N ASN A 19 -3.41 -8.53 -4.18
CA ASN A 19 -2.26 -8.24 -3.32
C ASN A 19 -2.59 -8.59 -1.87
N GLU A 20 -1.70 -9.36 -1.24
CA GLU A 20 -1.77 -9.63 0.19
C GLU A 20 -1.12 -8.51 1.00
N LEU A 21 -1.73 -8.18 2.12
CA LEU A 21 -1.17 -7.30 3.15
C LEU A 21 -1.34 -7.93 4.53
N GLY A 22 -0.36 -7.67 5.41
CA GLY A 22 -0.52 -7.92 6.83
C GLY A 22 -1.27 -6.77 7.50
N VAL A 23 -2.11 -7.07 8.50
CA VAL A 23 -2.79 -6.06 9.31
C VAL A 23 -2.64 -6.38 10.78
N VAL A 24 -1.97 -5.50 11.51
CA VAL A 24 -1.96 -5.50 12.97
C VAL A 24 -3.12 -4.63 13.45
N ARG A 25 -4.18 -5.26 13.97
CA ARG A 25 -5.43 -4.58 14.36
C ARG A 25 -5.30 -3.64 15.56
N ASP A 26 -4.35 -3.93 16.43
CA ASP A 26 -4.02 -3.09 17.58
C ASP A 26 -2.57 -2.63 17.41
N GLY A 27 -2.38 -1.52 16.71
CA GLY A 27 -1.06 -0.92 16.49
C GLY A 27 -0.39 -0.43 17.77
N SER A 28 -1.17 -0.20 18.84
CA SER A 28 -0.65 0.33 20.11
C SER A 28 0.26 -0.66 20.84
N VAL A 29 0.17 -1.96 20.54
CA VAL A 29 1.05 -2.99 21.09
C VAL A 29 2.48 -2.92 20.54
N LEU A 30 2.71 -2.15 19.48
CA LEU A 30 4.01 -1.86 18.87
C LEU A 30 4.16 -0.35 18.71
N PRO A 31 4.37 0.40 19.80
CA PRO A 31 4.42 1.87 19.74
C PRO A 31 5.70 2.39 19.08
N GLU A 32 6.75 1.58 19.02
CA GLU A 32 8.06 1.98 18.51
C GLU A 32 8.18 1.73 16.99
N ASP A 33 8.59 2.77 16.25
CA ASP A 33 8.80 2.73 14.80
C ASP A 33 9.70 1.57 14.35
N GLY A 34 10.77 1.33 15.11
CA GLY A 34 11.73 0.27 14.82
C GLY A 34 11.11 -1.12 14.91
N GLU A 35 10.19 -1.34 15.84
CA GLU A 35 9.50 -2.62 16.01
C GLU A 35 8.48 -2.87 14.90
N ARG A 36 7.71 -1.83 14.52
CA ARG A 36 6.79 -1.89 13.37
C ARG A 36 7.53 -2.24 12.08
N GLN A 37 8.65 -1.54 11.83
CA GLN A 37 9.47 -1.78 10.65
C GLN A 37 10.11 -3.18 10.66
N ALA A 38 10.61 -3.64 11.82
CA ALA A 38 11.18 -4.99 11.95
C ALA A 38 10.13 -6.08 11.74
N LEU A 39 8.90 -5.88 12.24
CA LEU A 39 7.80 -6.81 12.00
C LEU A 39 7.43 -6.85 10.52
N ALA A 40 7.25 -5.70 9.86
CA ALA A 40 6.92 -5.64 8.43
C ALA A 40 7.99 -6.32 7.56
N ALA A 41 9.27 -6.10 7.89
CA ALA A 41 10.39 -6.78 7.24
C ALA A 41 10.35 -8.31 7.44
N LYS A 42 10.00 -8.76 8.65
CA LYS A 42 9.88 -10.18 8.99
C LYS A 42 8.69 -10.86 8.31
N LEU A 43 7.55 -10.17 8.21
CA LEU A 43 6.33 -10.72 7.58
C LEU A 43 6.47 -10.84 6.07
N GLY A 44 7.19 -9.91 5.42
CA GLY A 44 7.52 -10.00 4.00
C GLY A 44 6.36 -9.73 3.03
N PHE A 45 5.19 -9.31 3.53
CA PHE A 45 4.10 -8.82 2.68
C PHE A 45 4.53 -7.54 1.94
N GLY A 46 3.87 -7.24 0.80
CA GLY A 46 4.13 -6.00 0.06
C GLY A 46 3.90 -4.75 0.91
N ALA A 47 2.97 -4.83 1.86
CA ALA A 47 2.78 -3.87 2.93
C ALA A 47 2.20 -4.55 4.19
N THR A 48 2.45 -3.93 5.33
CA THR A 48 1.81 -4.21 6.63
C THR A 48 1.17 -2.93 7.13
N VAL A 49 -0.11 -2.99 7.49
CA VAL A 49 -0.88 -1.89 8.08
C VAL A 49 -0.94 -2.08 9.59
N PHE A 50 -0.68 -1.02 10.34
CA PHE A 50 -0.90 -0.96 11.79
C PHE A 50 -2.08 -0.03 12.03
N VAL A 51 -3.12 -0.52 12.69
CA VAL A 51 -4.31 0.29 13.00
C VAL A 51 -4.09 0.95 14.35
N ASP A 52 -3.90 2.26 14.36
CA ASP A 52 -3.62 3.05 15.56
C ASP A 52 -4.91 3.52 16.25
N ASP A 53 -5.93 3.84 15.46
CA ASP A 53 -7.26 4.17 15.96
C ASP A 53 -8.31 3.66 14.96
N PRO A 54 -9.01 2.55 15.26
CA PRO A 54 -10.00 1.97 14.36
C PRO A 54 -11.24 2.85 14.20
N GLU A 55 -11.61 3.65 15.21
CA GLU A 55 -12.80 4.52 15.16
C GLU A 55 -12.54 5.77 14.31
N ARG A 56 -11.30 6.28 14.36
CA ARG A 56 -10.87 7.46 13.57
C ARG A 56 -10.21 7.10 12.24
N GLY A 57 -10.05 5.81 11.94
CA GLY A 57 -9.35 5.34 10.74
C GLY A 57 -7.87 5.73 10.69
N ALA A 58 -7.22 5.92 11.84
CA ALA A 58 -5.79 6.25 11.88
C ALA A 58 -4.95 4.99 11.66
N ILE A 59 -4.11 5.02 10.63
CA ILE A 59 -3.28 3.87 10.25
C ILE A 59 -1.85 4.29 9.91
N ASP A 60 -0.93 3.38 10.19
CA ASP A 60 0.48 3.42 9.79
C ASP A 60 0.76 2.31 8.77
N ILE A 61 1.58 2.59 7.77
CA ILE A 61 1.84 1.68 6.66
C ILE A 61 3.35 1.42 6.59
N ARG A 62 3.76 0.16 6.72
CA ARG A 62 5.15 -0.24 6.51
C ARG A 62 5.28 -1.18 5.34
N THR A 63 6.26 -0.95 4.49
CA THR A 63 6.78 -1.97 3.57
C THR A 63 7.97 -2.67 4.23
N PRO A 64 8.45 -3.82 3.73
CA PRO A 64 9.62 -4.48 4.31
C PRO A 64 10.88 -3.60 4.39
N ALA A 65 10.98 -2.58 3.51
CA ALA A 65 12.17 -1.75 3.39
C ALA A 65 12.03 -0.33 3.93
N ARG A 66 10.80 0.20 4.04
CA ARG A 66 10.56 1.62 4.40
C ARG A 66 9.16 1.88 4.93
N HIS A 67 9.00 3.07 5.52
CA HIS A 67 7.73 3.69 5.89
C HIS A 67 7.28 4.69 4.79
N PRO A 68 6.39 4.31 3.86
CA PRO A 68 5.78 5.27 2.94
C PRO A 68 4.71 6.11 3.65
N ALA A 69 4.64 7.41 3.37
CA ALA A 69 3.57 8.27 3.87
C ALA A 69 2.18 7.88 3.32
N PHE A 70 2.13 7.24 2.14
CA PHE A 70 0.92 6.74 1.50
C PHE A 70 1.21 5.51 0.64
N ALA A 71 0.28 4.56 0.65
CA ALA A 71 0.21 3.48 -0.33
C ALA A 71 -1.27 3.13 -0.61
N GLY A 72 -1.63 2.99 -1.88
CA GLY A 72 -3.04 2.83 -2.28
C GLY A 72 -3.66 1.50 -1.85
N HIS A 73 -3.07 0.37 -2.25
CA HIS A 73 -3.66 -0.95 -1.96
C HIS A 73 -3.80 -1.25 -0.45
N PRO A 74 -2.86 -0.85 0.45
CA PRO A 74 -3.05 -1.03 1.88
C PRO A 74 -4.16 -0.13 2.44
N CYS A 75 -4.30 1.11 1.95
CA CYS A 75 -5.42 1.98 2.33
C CYS A 75 -6.77 1.41 1.90
N VAL A 76 -6.88 0.82 0.69
CA VAL A 76 -8.11 0.12 0.27
C VAL A 76 -8.43 -1.04 1.21
N GLY A 77 -7.42 -1.83 1.60
CA GLY A 77 -7.61 -2.94 2.53
C GLY A 77 -8.04 -2.48 3.93
N ALA A 78 -7.41 -1.42 4.44
CA ALA A 78 -7.76 -0.82 5.73
C ALA A 78 -9.17 -0.23 5.72
N ALA A 79 -9.54 0.51 4.67
CA ALA A 79 -10.88 1.08 4.51
C ALA A 79 -11.95 -0.01 4.48
N TRP A 80 -11.71 -1.09 3.73
CA TRP A 80 -12.57 -2.28 3.71
C TRP A 80 -12.72 -2.92 5.08
N LEU A 81 -11.62 -3.03 5.84
CA LEU A 81 -11.61 -3.67 7.14
C LEU A 81 -12.33 -2.86 8.23
N LEU A 82 -12.10 -1.54 8.25
CA LEU A 82 -12.54 -0.65 9.31
C LEU A 82 -13.94 -0.10 9.08
N ASP A 83 -14.42 -0.09 7.84
CA ASP A 83 -15.74 0.44 7.46
C ASP A 83 -15.98 1.88 7.98
N VAL A 84 -14.99 2.74 7.79
CA VAL A 84 -14.99 4.14 8.19
C VAL A 84 -15.08 5.07 6.97
N PRO A 85 -15.66 6.28 7.11
CA PRO A 85 -15.79 7.23 6.00
C PRO A 85 -14.47 7.92 5.64
N GLU A 86 -13.45 7.86 6.51
CA GLU A 86 -12.16 8.51 6.32
C GLU A 86 -11.03 7.64 6.88
N LEU A 87 -9.87 7.68 6.23
CA LEU A 87 -8.61 7.16 6.77
C LEU A 87 -7.61 8.29 6.94
N THR A 88 -6.78 8.19 7.98
CA THR A 88 -5.67 9.10 8.24
C THR A 88 -4.35 8.34 8.13
N THR A 89 -3.44 8.87 7.31
CA THR A 89 -2.05 8.41 7.15
C THR A 89 -1.10 9.59 7.33
N ASP A 90 0.20 9.33 7.32
CA ASP A 90 1.25 10.37 7.29
C ASP A 90 1.13 11.34 6.11
N ALA A 91 0.53 10.93 4.98
CA ALA A 91 0.27 11.84 3.86
C ALA A 91 -0.94 12.76 4.08
N GLY A 92 -1.83 12.42 5.01
CA GLY A 92 -3.04 13.16 5.35
C GLY A 92 -4.30 12.30 5.41
N VAL A 93 -5.45 12.99 5.46
CA VAL A 93 -6.79 12.40 5.50
C VAL A 93 -7.30 12.12 4.09
N MET A 94 -7.86 10.93 3.86
CA MET A 94 -8.50 10.54 2.61
C MET A 94 -9.92 10.03 2.86
N GLY A 95 -10.83 10.33 1.94
CA GLY A 95 -12.17 9.75 1.96
C GLY A 95 -12.13 8.25 1.69
N ALA A 96 -13.04 7.51 2.32
CA ALA A 96 -13.25 6.09 2.13
C ALA A 96 -14.75 5.80 2.04
N ARG A 97 -15.14 4.85 1.19
CA ARG A 97 -16.53 4.41 1.10
C ARG A 97 -16.65 2.95 0.67
N GLN A 98 -17.65 2.28 1.22
CA GLN A 98 -18.12 0.99 0.70
C GLN A 98 -19.17 1.19 -0.39
N ASP A 99 -19.20 0.25 -1.32
CA ASP A 99 -20.10 0.23 -2.48
C ASP A 99 -20.43 -1.22 -2.83
N GLY A 100 -21.31 -1.82 -2.03
CA GLY A 100 -21.61 -3.24 -2.11
C GLY A 100 -20.38 -4.09 -1.81
N GLU A 101 -19.89 -4.83 -2.81
CA GLU A 101 -18.69 -5.65 -2.70
C GLU A 101 -17.38 -4.88 -2.91
N PHE A 102 -17.47 -3.60 -3.29
CA PHE A 102 -16.31 -2.76 -3.59
C PHE A 102 -16.00 -1.76 -2.49
N CYS A 103 -14.73 -1.43 -2.33
CA CYS A 103 -14.25 -0.38 -1.44
C CYS A 103 -13.45 0.65 -2.25
N TRP A 104 -13.65 1.92 -1.94
CA TRP A 104 -13.02 3.04 -2.62
C TRP A 104 -12.28 3.93 -1.62
N ILE A 105 -11.19 4.53 -2.08
CA ILE A 105 -10.47 5.60 -1.38
C ILE A 105 -10.29 6.81 -2.30
N GLU A 106 -10.25 8.00 -1.72
CA GLU A 106 -10.08 9.27 -2.42
C GLU A 106 -8.76 9.93 -2.01
N ALA A 107 -7.66 9.46 -2.61
CA ALA A 107 -6.32 9.94 -2.33
C ALA A 107 -5.87 11.04 -3.32
N ARG A 108 -5.03 11.95 -2.85
CA ARG A 108 -4.48 13.01 -3.70
C ARG A 108 -3.37 12.47 -4.61
N ALA A 109 -3.38 12.87 -5.87
CA ALA A 109 -2.39 12.43 -6.84
C ALA A 109 -0.95 12.89 -6.52
N ASP A 110 -0.78 13.95 -5.72
CA ASP A 110 0.53 14.47 -5.32
C ASP A 110 1.16 13.70 -4.14
N TRP A 111 0.45 12.75 -3.54
CA TRP A 111 0.97 11.87 -2.49
C TRP A 111 1.88 10.75 -3.02
N VAL A 112 1.81 10.46 -4.32
CA VAL A 112 2.68 9.46 -4.95
C VAL A 112 3.84 10.13 -5.68
N PRO A 113 5.01 9.48 -5.78
CA PRO A 113 6.12 9.99 -6.57
C PRO A 113 5.69 10.26 -8.02
N ARG A 114 6.20 11.34 -8.60
CA ARG A 114 6.04 11.57 -10.04
C ARG A 114 6.73 10.44 -10.80
N HIS A 115 6.04 9.89 -11.78
CA HIS A 115 6.60 8.87 -12.67
C HIS A 115 7.01 9.51 -13.99
N THR A 116 8.12 9.05 -14.55
CA THR A 116 8.52 9.39 -15.90
C THR A 116 7.82 8.45 -16.87
N LEU A 117 6.98 9.00 -17.75
CA LEU A 117 6.36 8.23 -18.84
C LEU A 117 7.32 8.21 -20.02
N GLN A 118 7.73 7.02 -20.47
CA GLN A 118 8.66 6.86 -21.58
C GLN A 118 8.11 5.88 -22.62
N GLN A 119 7.86 6.40 -23.81
CA GLN A 119 7.49 5.60 -24.97
C GLN A 119 8.76 5.08 -25.68
N TYR A 120 8.75 3.80 -26.04
CA TYR A 120 9.77 3.11 -26.84
C TYR A 120 9.22 2.78 -28.22
N ALA A 121 10.11 2.46 -29.17
CA ALA A 121 9.73 2.24 -30.55
C ALA A 121 9.10 0.86 -30.78
N SER A 122 9.34 -0.11 -29.89
CA SER A 122 8.78 -1.46 -29.99
C SER A 122 8.67 -2.15 -28.64
N ALA A 123 7.82 -3.18 -28.54
CA ALA A 123 7.73 -4.04 -27.36
C ALA A 123 9.07 -4.71 -27.01
N ALA A 124 9.86 -5.10 -28.02
CA ALA A 124 11.17 -5.71 -27.80
C ALA A 124 12.17 -4.80 -27.06
N GLU A 125 12.08 -3.48 -27.26
CA GLU A 125 12.88 -2.51 -26.52
C GLU A 125 12.43 -2.41 -25.05
N VAL A 126 11.12 -2.49 -24.78
CA VAL A 126 10.56 -2.51 -23.42
C VAL A 126 10.98 -3.78 -22.69
N ASP A 127 10.86 -4.95 -23.34
CA ASP A 127 11.24 -6.24 -22.78
C ASP A 127 12.76 -6.34 -22.49
N GLY A 128 13.57 -5.61 -23.26
CA GLY A 128 15.02 -5.52 -23.08
C GLY A 128 15.47 -4.60 -21.93
N LEU A 129 14.55 -3.91 -21.25
CA LEU A 129 14.91 -3.01 -20.16
C LEU A 129 15.41 -3.79 -18.95
N ALA A 130 16.58 -3.39 -18.44
CA ALA A 130 17.03 -3.82 -17.14
C ALA A 130 16.03 -3.34 -16.07
N VAL A 131 15.66 -4.24 -15.15
CA VAL A 131 14.92 -3.85 -13.94
C VAL A 131 15.79 -2.84 -13.19
N PRO A 132 15.34 -1.58 -13.05
CA PRO A 132 16.12 -0.60 -12.32
C PRO A 132 16.36 -1.10 -10.91
N SER A 133 17.58 -0.94 -10.39
CA SER A 133 17.71 -0.88 -8.93
C SER A 133 16.81 0.27 -8.47
N MET A 134 16.00 0.07 -7.43
CA MET A 134 15.33 1.18 -6.75
C MET A 134 16.41 2.04 -6.07
N ARG A 135 17.17 2.78 -6.88
CA ARG A 135 18.12 3.77 -6.40
C ARG A 135 17.32 4.97 -5.94
N GLU A 136 17.69 5.44 -4.77
CA GLU A 136 17.16 6.64 -4.17
C GLU A 136 17.47 7.83 -5.08
N GLY A 137 16.43 8.56 -5.52
CA GLY A 137 16.56 9.83 -6.23
C GLY A 137 16.10 9.89 -7.69
N GLU A 138 15.89 8.76 -8.37
CA GLU A 138 15.31 8.77 -9.74
C GLU A 138 13.80 8.50 -9.71
N PRO A 139 12.97 9.30 -10.41
CA PRO A 139 11.54 9.03 -10.48
C PRO A 139 11.29 7.69 -11.18
N PRO A 140 10.39 6.85 -10.65
CA PRO A 140 10.04 5.58 -11.28
C PRO A 140 9.58 5.78 -12.73
N ARG A 141 10.00 4.87 -13.62
CA ARG A 141 9.69 4.94 -15.06
C ARG A 141 8.54 3.99 -15.41
N TYR A 142 7.55 4.51 -16.12
CA TYR A 142 6.59 3.71 -16.87
C TYR A 142 7.03 3.64 -18.33
N ALA A 143 7.59 2.50 -18.72
CA ALA A 143 7.99 2.21 -20.09
C ALA A 143 6.84 1.54 -20.86
N TRP A 144 6.59 1.97 -22.09
CA TRP A 144 5.53 1.41 -22.93
C TRP A 144 5.84 1.56 -24.43
N ALA A 145 5.20 0.75 -25.27
CA ALA A 145 5.25 0.81 -26.73
C ALA A 145 3.89 0.38 -27.32
N TRP A 146 3.62 0.71 -28.59
CA TRP A 146 2.45 0.25 -29.35
C TRP A 146 2.78 -0.96 -30.21
#